data_AF-A0AAN6QHX6-F1
#
_entry.id   AF-A0AAN6QHX6-F1
#
_cell.length_a   1.000
_cell.length_b   1.000
_cell.length_c   1.000
_cell.angle_alpha   90.00
_cell.angle_beta   90.00
_cell.angle_gamma   90.00
#
_symmetry.space_group_name_H-M   'P 1'
#
loop_
_entity.id
_entity.type
_entity.pdbx_description
1 polymer ?
#
loop_
_entity_poly.entity_id
_entity_poly.type
_entity_poly.pdbx_seq_one_letter_code
_entity_poly.pdbx_strand_id
1 'polypeptide(L)'
;MLATLSQLDIYSVSGGEGDSSDVSDIEDYSPTHICRTGCPIIKVDSGKLGKLAESGRSICVAFNSKSTAEPLQVIELDLAYTSQGTPHPAAQYVAISHVRAEGMGNSRGAELPQCRIRQIQGFVDALTGSPAGRTFFWIDSLCLPSADRHTKKLAARHICRVFVSAHSVLALVPSLMSFKSSGAPADRTLAIIAASPWPKRLWTFQEGAVANNFFFQFQDRAVALKHLLSASEQTAMPGLPGDNDTLESLLDKILQFSEDIKVDGFPGCLRYGKEENLSLSRRRAKVKLRGYLRLCFLMLPLFEYFATERERIVVPKVKYALDTVYGTLGRTATGREQRIDRLKSVLGLLEGTVV
;
A
#
# COMPACT_ATOMS: atom_id res chain seq x y z
N MET A 1 -33.58 2.97 -5.34
CA MET A 1 -32.45 2.96 -4.38
C MET A 1 -31.18 2.30 -4.92
N LEU A 2 -31.26 1.36 -5.88
CA LEU A 2 -30.12 0.85 -6.66
C LEU A 2 -29.91 1.61 -7.99
N ALA A 3 -30.39 2.86 -8.06
CA ALA A 3 -30.15 3.75 -9.18
C ALA A 3 -28.81 4.47 -8.94
N THR A 4 -27.79 3.91 -9.57
CA THR A 4 -26.63 4.60 -10.13
C THR A 4 -25.73 5.38 -9.18
N LEU A 5 -24.86 4.62 -8.51
CA LEU A 5 -23.48 5.02 -8.24
C LEU A 5 -22.73 5.58 -9.48
N SER A 6 -23.26 5.39 -10.70
CA SER A 6 -22.78 6.02 -11.93
C SER A 6 -23.01 7.53 -12.03
N GLN A 7 -23.91 8.11 -11.21
CA GLN A 7 -24.17 9.56 -11.15
C GLN A 7 -23.32 10.29 -10.11
N LEU A 8 -22.59 9.55 -9.26
CA LEU A 8 -21.57 10.17 -8.43
C LEU A 8 -20.41 10.52 -9.34
N ASP A 9 -20.31 11.81 -9.64
CA ASP A 9 -19.22 12.38 -10.41
C ASP A 9 -17.95 12.36 -9.55
N ILE A 10 -17.39 11.16 -9.34
CA ILE A 10 -16.11 10.93 -8.65
C ILE A 10 -14.99 11.74 -9.35
N TYR A 11 -15.19 12.16 -10.61
CA TYR A 11 -14.28 13.03 -11.35
C TYR A 11 -14.18 14.45 -10.79
N SER A 12 -15.19 14.93 -10.06
CA SER A 12 -15.10 16.20 -9.35
C SER A 12 -14.37 16.07 -8.00
N VAL A 13 -14.21 14.86 -7.45
CA VAL A 13 -13.57 14.63 -6.14
C VAL A 13 -12.04 14.81 -6.22
N SER A 14 -11.47 14.67 -7.42
CA SER A 14 -10.18 15.25 -7.81
C SER A 14 -10.40 16.68 -8.31
N GLY A 15 -10.50 17.65 -7.38
CA GLY A 15 -10.45 19.06 -7.74
C GLY A 15 -9.10 19.38 -8.37
N GLY A 16 -9.08 19.43 -9.69
CA GLY A 16 -7.91 19.72 -10.51
C GLY A 16 -8.12 19.23 -11.94
N GLU A 17 -8.66 20.09 -12.79
CA GLU A 17 -8.36 20.05 -14.23
C GLU A 17 -6.84 20.19 -14.37
N GLY A 18 -6.14 19.06 -14.37
CA GLY A 18 -4.68 19.02 -14.31
C GLY A 18 -4.17 18.06 -13.25
N ASP A 19 -4.52 16.78 -13.34
CA ASP A 19 -3.63 15.75 -12.81
C ASP A 19 -3.43 14.65 -13.86
N SER A 20 -2.73 15.05 -14.91
CA SER A 20 -2.04 14.16 -15.84
C SER A 20 -0.83 13.45 -15.19
N SER A 21 -0.68 13.46 -13.86
CA SER A 21 0.50 12.92 -13.17
C SER A 21 0.43 11.43 -12.82
N ASP A 22 -0.63 10.72 -13.19
CA ASP A 22 -0.68 9.24 -13.07
C ASP A 22 -0.27 8.53 -14.39
N VAL A 23 0.14 9.32 -15.40
CA VAL A 23 0.61 8.87 -16.72
C VAL A 23 2.14 8.92 -16.81
N SER A 24 2.86 8.20 -15.95
CA SER A 24 4.30 7.92 -16.19
C SER A 24 4.94 6.82 -15.31
N ASP A 25 4.22 5.88 -14.69
CA ASP A 25 4.88 4.90 -13.78
C ASP A 25 5.65 3.75 -14.49
N ILE A 26 6.10 3.97 -15.74
CA ILE A 26 7.34 3.36 -16.28
C ILE A 26 8.41 4.46 -16.34
N GLU A 27 8.52 5.26 -15.29
CA GLU A 27 9.66 6.13 -15.11
C GLU A 27 10.85 5.24 -14.74
N ASP A 28 12.00 5.56 -15.32
CA ASP A 28 13.26 4.89 -15.04
C ASP A 28 13.75 5.34 -13.65
N TYR A 29 13.07 4.85 -12.62
CA TYR A 29 13.34 5.17 -11.22
C TYR A 29 14.73 4.68 -10.84
N SER A 30 15.60 5.64 -10.54
CA SER A 30 16.92 5.36 -9.96
C SER A 30 16.95 5.87 -8.52
N PRO A 31 17.35 5.03 -7.56
CA PRO A 31 17.42 5.44 -6.18
C PRO A 31 18.48 6.53 -5.99
N THR A 32 18.19 7.50 -5.14
CA THR A 32 19.03 8.67 -4.90
C THR A 32 19.96 8.44 -3.71
N HIS A 33 21.21 8.90 -3.85
CA HIS A 33 22.12 8.97 -2.71
C HIS A 33 21.70 10.07 -1.74
N ILE A 34 21.89 9.82 -0.43
CA ILE A 34 21.85 10.88 0.60
C ILE A 34 23.26 11.38 0.96
N CYS A 35 24.30 10.61 0.62
CA CYS A 35 25.68 11.05 0.80
C CYS A 35 26.11 11.95 -0.35
N ARG A 36 26.99 12.92 -0.06
CA ARG A 36 27.49 13.88 -1.06
C ARG A 36 28.48 13.27 -2.05
N THR A 37 29.25 12.28 -1.62
CA THR A 37 30.38 11.72 -2.38
C THR A 37 30.02 10.54 -3.27
N GLY A 38 28.75 10.10 -3.26
CA GLY A 38 28.37 8.77 -3.77
C GLY A 38 28.86 7.65 -2.84
N CYS A 39 28.24 6.47 -2.96
CA CYS A 39 28.65 5.26 -2.24
C CYS A 39 28.40 4.04 -3.13
N PRO A 40 28.90 2.84 -2.78
CA PRO A 40 28.56 1.64 -3.51
C PRO A 40 27.04 1.39 -3.54
N ILE A 41 26.57 0.84 -4.66
CA ILE A 41 25.22 0.28 -4.81
C ILE A 41 25.26 -1.16 -4.33
N ILE A 42 24.42 -1.50 -3.36
CA ILE A 42 24.30 -2.87 -2.85
C ILE A 42 23.16 -3.54 -3.60
N LYS A 43 23.44 -4.74 -4.12
CA LYS A 43 22.51 -5.52 -4.94
C LYS A 43 22.11 -6.80 -4.22
N VAL A 44 20.89 -7.25 -4.48
CA VAL A 44 20.41 -8.58 -4.14
C VAL A 44 20.27 -9.38 -5.44
N ASP A 45 20.67 -10.65 -5.40
CA ASP A 45 20.57 -11.55 -6.55
C ASP A 45 19.11 -11.68 -7.01
N SER A 46 18.82 -11.12 -8.19
CA SER A 46 17.47 -11.11 -8.75
C SER A 46 16.99 -12.49 -9.20
N GLY A 47 17.90 -13.41 -9.53
CA GLY A 47 17.57 -14.80 -9.84
C GLY A 47 17.14 -15.57 -8.58
N LYS A 48 17.82 -15.35 -7.45
CA LYS A 48 17.38 -15.86 -6.14
C LYS A 48 16.00 -15.32 -5.77
N LEU A 49 15.76 -14.02 -5.94
CA LEU A 49 14.45 -13.40 -5.71
C LEU A 49 13.36 -13.99 -6.61
N GLY A 50 13.67 -14.27 -7.88
CA GLY A 50 12.74 -14.91 -8.82
C GLY A 50 12.29 -16.30 -8.35
N LYS A 51 13.25 -17.17 -7.97
CA LYS A 51 12.96 -18.51 -7.45
C LYS A 51 12.13 -18.49 -6.16
N LEU A 52 12.39 -17.53 -5.28
CA LEU A 52 11.58 -17.34 -4.07
C LEU A 52 10.16 -16.88 -4.42
N ALA A 53 10.01 -15.95 -5.35
CA ALA A 53 8.69 -15.49 -5.79
C ALA A 53 7.85 -16.62 -6.41
N GLU A 54 8.46 -17.54 -7.16
CA GLU A 54 7.79 -18.73 -7.72
C GLU A 54 7.26 -19.68 -6.64
N SER A 55 7.93 -19.75 -5.49
CA SER A 55 7.51 -20.55 -4.34
C SER A 55 6.63 -19.78 -3.34
N GLY A 56 6.18 -18.58 -3.69
CA GLY A 56 5.35 -17.75 -2.81
C GLY A 56 6.11 -17.24 -1.57
N ARG A 57 7.42 -17.05 -1.69
CA ARG A 57 8.31 -16.55 -0.63
C ARG A 57 8.88 -15.18 -0.98
N SER A 58 9.46 -14.52 0.02
CA SER A 58 10.23 -13.27 -0.13
C SER A 58 11.47 -13.32 0.76
N ILE A 59 12.14 -12.18 0.94
CA ILE A 59 13.27 -12.04 1.85
C ILE A 59 13.09 -10.80 2.73
N CYS A 60 13.73 -10.77 3.89
CA CYS A 60 14.04 -9.54 4.61
C CYS A 60 15.55 -9.41 4.75
N VAL A 61 16.02 -8.17 4.89
CA VAL A 61 17.44 -7.85 4.96
C VAL A 61 17.78 -7.04 6.20
N ALA A 62 19.00 -7.19 6.71
CA ALA A 62 19.57 -6.31 7.72
C ALA A 62 20.98 -5.90 7.27
N PHE A 63 21.35 -4.64 7.46
CA PHE A 63 22.64 -4.13 7.06
C PHE A 63 23.76 -4.65 7.98
N ASN A 64 24.76 -5.30 7.40
CA ASN A 64 25.92 -5.77 8.12
C ASN A 64 27.08 -4.78 7.99
N SER A 65 27.21 -3.87 8.97
CA SER A 65 28.30 -2.88 8.99
C SER A 65 29.69 -3.50 9.15
N LYS A 66 29.78 -4.77 9.58
CA LYS A 66 31.05 -5.44 9.86
C LYS A 66 31.63 -6.18 8.64
N SER A 67 30.88 -6.33 7.55
CA SER A 67 31.33 -7.05 6.35
C SER A 67 31.12 -6.21 5.10
N THR A 68 32.19 -6.01 4.33
CA THR A 68 32.11 -5.38 3.00
C THR A 68 31.75 -6.39 1.92
N ALA A 69 32.16 -7.65 2.08
CA ALA A 69 31.86 -8.74 1.15
C ALA A 69 30.39 -9.19 1.23
N GLU A 70 29.83 -9.21 2.44
CA GLU A 70 28.43 -9.57 2.71
C GLU A 70 27.73 -8.42 3.45
N PRO A 71 27.42 -7.31 2.76
CA PRO A 71 26.90 -6.10 3.38
C PRO A 71 25.44 -6.24 3.84
N LEU A 72 24.76 -7.33 3.47
CA LEU A 72 23.39 -7.65 3.90
C LEU A 72 23.34 -9.05 4.50
N GLN A 73 22.81 -9.15 5.71
CA GLN A 73 22.25 -10.40 6.20
C GLN A 73 20.86 -10.58 5.61
N VAL A 74 20.55 -11.78 5.11
CA VAL A 74 19.29 -12.08 4.44
C VAL A 74 18.61 -13.24 5.15
N ILE A 75 17.32 -13.09 5.42
CA ILE A 75 16.45 -14.18 5.87
C ILE A 75 15.33 -14.38 4.87
N GLU A 76 14.90 -15.62 4.68
CA GLU A 76 13.77 -15.96 3.83
C GLU A 76 12.46 -15.79 4.61
N LEU A 77 11.45 -15.31 3.90
CA LEU A 77 10.12 -15.05 4.43
C LEU A 77 9.13 -15.96 3.71
N ASP A 78 8.49 -16.86 4.45
CA ASP A 78 7.41 -17.70 3.92
C ASP A 78 6.08 -16.94 3.96
N LEU A 79 5.56 -16.58 2.78
CA LEU A 79 4.28 -15.87 2.63
C LEU A 79 3.12 -16.81 2.27
N ALA A 80 3.36 -18.12 2.22
CA ALA A 80 2.35 -19.11 1.85
C ALA A 80 1.43 -19.51 3.02
N TYR A 81 1.82 -19.24 4.27
CA TYR A 81 1.11 -19.71 5.45
C TYR A 81 0.54 -18.55 6.29
N THR A 82 -0.80 -18.45 6.34
CA THR A 82 -1.61 -18.71 7.54
C THR A 82 -3.04 -18.19 7.36
N SER A 83 -3.99 -19.12 7.32
CA SER A 83 -5.43 -18.82 7.43
C SER A 83 -5.86 -18.51 8.87
N GLN A 84 -4.95 -18.54 9.86
CA GLN A 84 -5.26 -18.33 11.29
C GLN A 84 -4.02 -18.34 12.23
N GLY A 85 -2.81 -18.04 11.75
CA GLY A 85 -1.58 -18.26 12.52
C GLY A 85 -0.70 -17.02 12.56
N THR A 86 -0.25 -16.67 13.75
CA THR A 86 0.81 -15.71 13.99
C THR A 86 2.01 -15.92 13.02
N PRO A 87 2.66 -14.84 12.54
CA PRO A 87 3.89 -14.95 11.76
C PRO A 87 4.89 -15.88 12.44
N HIS A 88 5.71 -16.58 11.64
CA HIS A 88 6.79 -17.40 12.20
C HIS A 88 7.65 -16.52 13.15
N PRO A 89 7.82 -16.89 14.43
CA PRO A 89 8.47 -16.05 15.46
C PRO A 89 9.90 -15.59 15.13
N ALA A 90 10.57 -16.29 14.21
CA ALA A 90 11.99 -16.08 13.91
C ALA A 90 12.32 -14.84 13.05
N ALA A 91 11.33 -14.07 12.59
CA ALA A 91 11.58 -12.87 11.82
C ALA A 91 10.63 -11.74 12.22
N GLN A 92 10.88 -11.10 13.37
CA GLN A 92 10.33 -9.76 13.57
C GLN A 92 11.04 -8.82 12.58
N TYR A 93 10.28 -8.26 11.64
CA TYR A 93 10.79 -7.33 10.66
C TYR A 93 9.88 -6.11 10.49
N VAL A 94 10.46 -5.04 9.97
CA VAL A 94 9.74 -3.81 9.61
C VAL A 94 9.59 -3.74 8.09
N ALA A 95 8.36 -3.60 7.60
CA ALA A 95 8.14 -3.33 6.17
C ALA A 95 8.20 -1.82 5.90
N ILE A 96 8.90 -1.42 4.85
CA ILE A 96 9.04 -0.03 4.47
C ILE A 96 8.00 0.33 3.41
N SER A 97 7.13 1.28 3.75
CA SER A 97 6.21 1.91 2.80
C SER A 97 6.83 3.20 2.30
N HIS A 98 6.88 3.41 0.98
CA HIS A 98 7.43 4.64 0.39
C HIS A 98 6.84 4.91 -1.00
N VAL A 99 6.90 6.17 -1.42
CA VAL A 99 6.57 6.54 -2.79
C VAL A 99 7.81 6.34 -3.66
N ARG A 100 7.75 5.40 -4.62
CA ARG A 100 8.90 5.03 -5.46
C ARG A 100 9.55 6.22 -6.16
N ALA A 101 8.74 7.14 -6.69
CA ALA A 101 9.19 8.35 -7.36
C ALA A 101 9.93 9.35 -6.45
N GLU A 102 9.83 9.22 -5.12
CA GLU A 102 10.50 10.10 -4.15
C GLU A 102 11.93 9.65 -3.82
N GLY A 103 12.59 8.98 -4.77
CA GLY A 103 14.03 8.73 -4.75
C GLY A 103 14.50 7.49 -4.00
N MET A 104 13.59 6.59 -3.60
CA MET A 104 13.90 5.27 -3.05
C MET A 104 13.47 4.11 -3.96
N GLY A 105 12.75 4.38 -5.06
CA GLY A 105 12.34 3.37 -6.03
C GLY A 105 13.47 2.96 -6.97
N ASN A 106 13.45 1.69 -7.40
CA ASN A 106 14.38 1.18 -8.41
C ASN A 106 13.66 0.34 -9.48
N SER A 107 13.67 0.81 -10.74
CA SER A 107 13.10 0.10 -11.90
C SER A 107 14.06 -0.92 -12.53
N ARG A 108 15.37 -0.73 -12.32
CA ARG A 108 16.47 -1.42 -13.02
C ARG A 108 16.93 -2.69 -12.30
N GLY A 109 16.95 -2.67 -10.98
CA GLY A 109 17.59 -3.69 -10.15
C GLY A 109 16.92 -3.86 -8.80
N ALA A 110 17.12 -5.03 -8.19
CA ALA A 110 16.94 -5.21 -6.74
C ALA A 110 18.16 -4.64 -6.01
N GLU A 111 18.29 -3.32 -5.98
CA GLU A 111 19.48 -2.63 -5.48
C GLU A 111 19.18 -1.24 -4.90
N LEU A 112 19.96 -0.83 -3.90
CA LEU A 112 19.91 0.50 -3.27
C LEU A 112 21.32 1.01 -2.94
N PRO A 113 21.52 2.35 -2.93
CA PRO A 113 22.72 2.95 -2.37
C PRO A 113 22.95 2.52 -0.92
N GLN A 114 24.18 2.15 -0.58
CA GLN A 114 24.55 1.76 0.79
C GLN A 114 24.16 2.83 1.83
N CYS A 115 24.25 4.12 1.48
CA CYS A 115 23.82 5.21 2.36
C CYS A 115 22.32 5.16 2.68
N ARG A 116 21.46 4.80 1.73
CA ARG A 116 20.02 4.61 1.94
C ARG A 116 19.74 3.40 2.82
N ILE A 117 20.42 2.29 2.56
CA ILE A 117 20.30 1.06 3.37
C ILE A 117 20.69 1.34 4.83
N ARG A 118 21.80 2.03 5.07
CA ARG A 118 22.21 2.43 6.43
C ARG A 118 21.21 3.35 7.11
N GLN A 119 20.65 4.31 6.37
CA GLN A 119 19.62 5.22 6.89
C GLN A 119 18.38 4.43 7.31
N ILE A 120 17.88 3.54 6.46
CA ILE A 120 16.73 2.69 6.77
C ILE A 120 17.04 1.81 7.99
N GLN A 121 18.22 1.18 8.04
CA GLN A 121 18.65 0.38 9.19
C GLN A 121 18.56 1.19 10.50
N GLY A 122 19.10 2.41 10.52
CA GLY A 122 19.02 3.29 11.69
C GLY A 122 17.58 3.61 12.11
N PHE A 123 16.68 3.85 11.16
CA PHE A 123 15.27 4.09 11.47
C PHE A 123 14.56 2.86 12.04
N VAL A 124 14.77 1.67 11.46
CA VAL A 124 14.11 0.45 11.95
C VAL A 124 14.67 -0.04 13.28
N ASP A 125 15.98 0.16 13.52
CA ASP A 125 16.61 -0.14 14.81
C ASP A 125 16.07 0.79 15.90
N ALA A 126 15.95 2.10 15.62
CA ALA A 126 15.39 3.07 16.55
C ALA A 126 13.91 2.79 16.85
N LEU A 127 13.12 2.42 15.84
CA LEU A 127 11.70 2.07 15.99
C LEU A 127 11.50 0.86 16.90
N THR A 128 12.36 -0.15 16.76
CA THR A 128 12.25 -1.42 17.50
C THR A 128 13.04 -1.44 18.81
N GLY A 129 13.83 -0.40 19.09
CA GLY A 129 14.72 -0.36 20.25
C GLY A 129 15.79 -1.45 20.23
N SER A 130 16.17 -1.95 19.05
CA SER A 130 17.05 -3.12 18.89
C SER A 130 18.46 -2.83 19.40
N PRO A 131 18.90 -3.44 20.53
CA PRO A 131 20.23 -3.18 21.08
C PRO A 131 21.36 -3.67 20.17
N ALA A 132 21.06 -4.67 19.33
CA ALA A 132 22.01 -5.24 18.39
C ALA A 132 22.19 -4.40 17.12
N GLY A 133 21.31 -3.44 16.83
CA GLY A 133 21.34 -2.62 15.62
C GLY A 133 21.21 -3.44 14.33
N ARG A 134 20.31 -4.44 14.35
CA ARG A 134 20.16 -5.46 13.29
C ARG A 134 18.72 -5.86 13.04
N THR A 135 17.80 -4.91 13.16
CA THR A 135 16.39 -5.18 12.83
C THR A 135 16.25 -5.46 11.35
N PHE A 136 15.66 -6.61 11.01
CA PHE A 136 15.36 -6.95 9.63
C PHE A 136 14.29 -6.03 9.07
N PHE A 137 14.42 -5.67 7.81
CA PHE A 137 13.41 -4.90 7.11
C PHE A 137 13.18 -5.41 5.69
N TRP A 138 12.00 -5.09 5.18
CA TRP A 138 11.61 -5.34 3.80
C TRP A 138 11.42 -4.01 3.07
N ILE A 139 11.98 -3.88 1.86
CA ILE A 139 11.68 -2.77 0.95
C ILE A 139 11.62 -3.30 -0.47
N ASP A 140 10.64 -2.84 -1.23
CA ASP A 140 10.36 -3.33 -2.59
C ASP A 140 11.58 -3.28 -3.53
N SER A 141 12.43 -2.26 -3.35
CA SER A 141 13.58 -1.98 -4.20
C SER A 141 14.79 -2.89 -3.93
N LEU A 142 14.77 -3.68 -2.85
CA LEU A 142 15.76 -4.74 -2.58
C LEU A 142 15.15 -6.14 -2.61
N CYS A 143 13.89 -6.27 -2.24
CA CYS A 143 13.26 -7.56 -1.94
C CYS A 143 12.35 -8.09 -3.06
N LEU A 144 12.15 -7.32 -4.14
CA LEU A 144 11.41 -7.77 -5.33
C LEU A 144 12.36 -8.07 -6.50
N PRO A 145 12.08 -9.13 -7.29
CA PRO A 145 12.88 -9.45 -8.47
C PRO A 145 12.76 -8.36 -9.54
N SER A 146 13.87 -8.00 -10.18
CA SER A 146 13.89 -7.04 -11.29
C SER A 146 14.09 -7.68 -12.67
N ALA A 147 14.42 -8.98 -12.73
CA ALA A 147 14.93 -9.66 -13.91
C ALA A 147 13.92 -9.78 -15.07
N ASP A 148 12.71 -10.30 -14.81
CA ASP A 148 11.72 -10.53 -15.86
C ASP A 148 10.29 -10.19 -15.41
N ARG A 149 9.39 -10.06 -16.38
CA ARG A 149 7.99 -9.65 -16.15
C ARG A 149 7.17 -10.71 -15.42
N HIS A 150 7.46 -11.99 -15.63
CA HIS A 150 6.72 -13.09 -15.03
C HIS A 150 6.99 -13.17 -13.53
N THR A 151 8.25 -13.19 -13.12
CA THR A 151 8.65 -13.22 -11.71
C THR A 151 8.22 -11.95 -10.96
N LYS A 152 8.31 -10.76 -11.59
CA LYS A 152 7.73 -9.52 -11.07
C LYS A 152 6.23 -9.66 -10.78
N LYS A 153 5.47 -10.23 -11.71
CA LYS A 153 4.03 -10.44 -11.56
C LYS A 153 3.72 -11.44 -10.45
N LEU A 154 4.53 -12.48 -10.27
CA LEU A 154 4.38 -13.43 -9.17
C LEU A 154 4.66 -12.76 -7.82
N ALA A 155 5.82 -12.11 -7.68
CA ALA A 155 6.20 -11.43 -6.45
C ALA A 155 5.18 -10.34 -6.04
N ALA A 156 4.68 -9.57 -7.00
CA ALA A 156 3.68 -8.53 -6.75
C ALA A 156 2.37 -9.04 -6.13
N ARG A 157 1.98 -10.31 -6.38
CA ARG A 157 0.79 -10.91 -5.75
C ARG A 157 0.94 -11.10 -4.25
N HIS A 158 2.17 -11.21 -3.77
CA HIS A 158 2.47 -11.51 -2.37
C HIS A 158 2.83 -10.28 -1.54
N ILE A 159 3.01 -9.10 -2.16
CA ILE A 159 3.40 -7.85 -1.46
C ILE A 159 2.44 -7.54 -0.31
N CYS A 160 1.13 -7.65 -0.52
CA CYS A 160 0.15 -7.36 0.53
C CYS A 160 0.40 -8.22 1.79
N ARG A 161 0.82 -9.48 1.63
CA ARG A 161 1.11 -10.39 2.75
C ARG A 161 2.37 -9.97 3.52
N VAL A 162 3.32 -9.31 2.88
CA VAL A 162 4.47 -8.72 3.58
C VAL A 162 3.98 -7.67 4.58
N PHE A 163 3.15 -6.73 4.15
CA PHE A 163 2.68 -5.67 5.04
C PHE A 163 1.75 -6.19 6.15
N VAL A 164 0.91 -7.19 5.84
CA VAL A 164 0.05 -7.87 6.84
C VAL A 164 0.89 -8.60 7.90
N SER A 165 1.95 -9.30 7.49
CA SER A 165 2.76 -10.13 8.40
C SER A 165 3.88 -9.37 9.10
N ALA A 166 4.13 -8.10 8.74
CA ALA A 166 5.17 -7.29 9.36
C ALA A 166 4.81 -6.98 10.82
N HIS A 167 5.85 -6.94 11.68
CA HIS A 167 5.68 -6.48 13.06
C HIS A 167 5.25 -5.01 13.09
N SER A 168 5.87 -4.22 12.22
CA SER A 168 5.54 -2.81 12.01
C SER A 168 5.74 -2.43 10.55
N VAL A 169 4.99 -1.44 10.11
CA VAL A 169 5.15 -0.79 8.81
C VAL A 169 5.60 0.65 9.07
N LEU A 170 6.72 1.04 8.46
CA LEU A 170 7.29 2.37 8.57
C LEU A 170 7.21 3.09 7.22
N ALA A 171 6.42 4.16 7.18
CA ALA A 171 6.32 5.04 6.04
C ALA A 171 7.47 6.04 6.02
N LEU A 172 8.23 6.05 4.92
CA LEU A 172 9.32 6.99 4.67
C LEU A 172 8.91 7.95 3.56
N VAL A 173 8.77 9.23 3.92
CA VAL A 173 8.34 10.30 3.01
C VAL A 173 9.32 11.46 3.17
N PRO A 174 10.06 11.89 2.13
CA PRO A 174 11.12 12.89 2.29
C PRO A 174 10.69 14.22 2.91
N SER A 175 9.48 14.69 2.58
CA SER A 175 8.90 15.90 3.18
C SER A 175 8.66 15.75 4.68
N LEU A 176 8.23 14.57 5.15
CA LEU A 176 8.04 14.28 6.57
C LEU A 176 9.37 14.08 7.30
N MET A 177 10.35 13.44 6.67
CA MET A 177 11.70 13.24 7.21
C MET A 177 12.50 14.55 7.35
N SER A 178 12.00 15.65 6.77
CA SER A 178 12.55 17.00 6.94
C SER A 178 11.80 17.83 8.00
N PHE A 179 10.73 17.28 8.58
CA PHE A 179 9.89 17.93 9.59
C PHE A 179 10.15 17.33 10.97
N LYS A 180 10.35 18.18 11.98
CA LYS A 180 10.50 17.75 13.38
C LYS A 180 9.13 17.61 14.03
N SER A 181 8.80 16.39 14.47
CA SER A 181 7.49 16.08 15.06
C SER A 181 7.40 16.42 16.55
N SER A 182 8.50 16.35 17.30
CA SER A 182 8.49 16.68 18.73
C SER A 182 8.12 18.14 18.99
N GLY A 183 7.14 18.34 19.87
CA GLY A 183 6.60 19.65 20.21
C GLY A 183 5.57 20.22 19.22
N ALA A 184 5.35 19.57 18.08
CA ALA A 184 4.28 19.95 17.16
C ALA A 184 2.92 19.40 17.64
N PRO A 185 1.82 20.17 17.53
CA PRO A 185 0.47 19.65 17.78
C PRO A 185 0.13 18.46 16.88
N ALA A 186 -0.70 17.55 17.38
CA ALA A 186 -1.13 16.36 16.65
C ALA A 186 -1.84 16.72 15.34
N ASP A 187 -2.78 17.67 15.37
CA ASP A 187 -3.53 18.11 14.19
C ASP A 187 -2.62 18.69 13.11
N ARG A 188 -1.62 19.49 13.50
CA ARG A 188 -0.64 20.02 12.56
C ARG A 188 0.17 18.90 11.90
N THR A 189 0.57 17.90 12.69
CA THR A 189 1.32 16.76 12.20
C THR A 189 0.49 15.92 11.23
N LEU A 190 -0.77 15.65 11.57
CA LEU A 190 -1.73 14.93 10.71
C LEU A 190 -2.03 15.70 9.41
N ALA A 191 -2.21 17.02 9.47
CA ALA A 191 -2.40 17.86 8.28
C ALA A 191 -1.21 17.80 7.31
N ILE A 192 0.03 17.79 7.83
CA ILE A 192 1.23 17.64 7.01
C ILE A 192 1.29 16.24 6.37
N ILE A 193 0.95 15.18 7.11
CA ILE A 193 0.85 13.82 6.54
C ILE A 193 -0.19 13.80 5.42
N ALA A 194 -1.39 14.34 5.65
CA ALA A 194 -2.47 14.38 4.67
C ALA A 194 -2.11 15.15 3.40
N ALA A 195 -1.32 16.23 3.51
CA ALA A 195 -0.85 17.01 2.38
C ALA A 195 0.26 16.31 1.58
N SER A 196 0.97 15.35 2.19
CA SER A 196 2.10 14.65 1.56
C SER A 196 1.66 13.76 0.38
N PRO A 197 2.59 13.28 -0.47
CA PRO A 197 2.25 12.36 -1.55
C PRO A 197 1.80 10.95 -1.08
N TRP A 198 2.16 10.55 0.15
CA TRP A 198 1.90 9.20 0.65
C TRP A 198 0.41 8.81 0.65
N PRO A 199 -0.53 9.59 1.21
CA PRO A 199 -1.93 9.21 1.21
C PRO A 199 -2.62 9.38 -0.15
N LYS A 200 -1.94 9.98 -1.16
CA LYS A 200 -2.51 10.23 -2.50
C LYS A 200 -2.38 9.02 -3.42
N ARG A 201 -1.43 8.12 -3.15
CA ARG A 201 -1.23 6.89 -3.92
C ARG A 201 -1.97 5.73 -3.28
N LEU A 202 -2.69 4.95 -4.09
CA LEU A 202 -3.54 3.86 -3.59
C LEU A 202 -2.75 2.73 -2.92
N TRP A 203 -1.57 2.40 -3.45
CA TRP A 203 -0.80 1.26 -2.94
C TRP A 203 -0.13 1.57 -1.60
N THR A 204 0.45 2.76 -1.40
CA THR A 204 0.99 3.18 -0.09
C THR A 204 -0.13 3.22 0.95
N PHE A 205 -1.31 3.71 0.56
CA PHE A 205 -2.49 3.66 1.42
C PHE A 205 -2.86 2.23 1.82
N GLN A 206 -2.85 1.28 0.88
CA GLN A 206 -3.09 -0.14 1.17
C GLN A 206 -2.02 -0.71 2.11
N GLU A 207 -0.74 -0.39 1.90
CA GLU A 207 0.37 -0.86 2.74
C GLU A 207 0.21 -0.45 4.21
N GLY A 208 -0.25 0.78 4.47
CA GLY A 208 -0.58 1.24 5.82
C GLY A 208 -1.87 0.62 6.36
N ALA A 209 -2.89 0.47 5.52
CA ALA A 209 -4.22 -0.03 5.91
C ALA A 209 -4.21 -1.48 6.42
N VAL A 210 -3.30 -2.30 5.91
CA VAL A 210 -3.19 -3.72 6.28
C VAL A 210 -2.18 -3.96 7.42
N ALA A 211 -1.53 -2.91 7.90
CA ALA A 211 -0.47 -3.01 8.89
C ALA A 211 -1.00 -3.23 10.32
N ASN A 212 -0.36 -4.13 11.08
CA ASN A 212 -0.67 -4.29 12.51
C ASN A 212 -0.27 -3.04 13.33
N ASN A 213 0.91 -2.49 13.03
CA ASN A 213 1.40 -1.25 13.63
C ASN A 213 1.96 -0.36 12.53
N PHE A 214 1.40 0.85 12.38
CA PHE A 214 1.77 1.77 11.32
C PHE A 214 2.38 3.07 11.85
N PHE A 215 3.54 3.43 11.32
CA PHE A 215 4.34 4.58 11.74
C PHE A 215 4.74 5.45 10.56
N PHE A 216 4.89 6.75 10.80
CA PHE A 216 5.60 7.66 9.89
C PHE A 216 6.95 8.04 10.48
N GLN A 217 8.01 8.01 9.66
CA GLN A 217 9.31 8.55 10.04
C GLN A 217 9.33 10.07 9.83
N PHE A 218 9.63 10.79 10.92
CA PHE A 218 9.93 12.22 10.90
C PHE A 218 11.43 12.47 11.03
N GLN A 219 11.86 13.73 11.02
CA GLN A 219 13.28 14.08 11.18
C GLN A 219 13.89 13.50 12.47
N ASP A 220 13.10 13.51 13.55
CA ASP A 220 13.55 13.21 14.90
C ASP A 220 13.18 11.81 15.40
N ARG A 221 12.04 11.26 14.96
CA ARG A 221 11.54 9.96 15.42
C ARG A 221 10.49 9.37 14.49
N ALA A 222 10.23 8.07 14.66
CA ALA A 222 9.02 7.46 14.15
C ALA A 222 7.83 7.76 15.09
N VAL A 223 6.66 8.07 14.54
CA VAL A 223 5.44 8.32 15.30
C VAL A 223 4.31 7.42 14.78
N ALA A 224 3.65 6.71 15.70
CA ALA A 224 2.53 5.84 15.36
C ALA A 224 1.31 6.68 14.96
N LEU A 225 0.64 6.33 13.86
CA LEU A 225 -0.55 7.05 13.39
C LEU A 225 -1.65 7.08 14.46
N LYS A 226 -1.88 5.96 15.13
CA LYS A 226 -2.87 5.84 16.23
C LYS A 226 -2.65 6.84 17.36
N HIS A 227 -1.40 7.18 17.69
CA HIS A 227 -1.09 8.13 18.76
C HIS A 227 -1.40 9.58 18.34
N LEU A 228 -1.21 9.91 17.05
CA LEU A 228 -1.59 11.22 16.52
C LEU A 228 -3.09 11.38 16.53
N LEU A 229 -3.84 10.37 16.08
CA LEU A 229 -5.31 10.39 16.06
C LEU A 229 -5.90 10.48 17.48
N SER A 230 -5.37 9.73 18.45
CA SER A 230 -5.84 9.82 19.84
C SER A 230 -5.58 11.17 20.50
N ALA A 231 -4.63 11.94 19.98
CA ALA A 231 -4.28 13.26 20.48
C ALA A 231 -4.88 14.41 19.66
N SER A 232 -5.61 14.12 18.58
CA SER A 232 -6.33 15.10 17.77
C SER A 232 -7.72 15.38 18.33
N GLU A 233 -8.24 16.59 18.12
CA GLU A 233 -9.60 16.99 18.55
C GLU A 233 -10.70 16.52 17.58
N GLN A 234 -10.37 15.67 16.60
CA GLN A 234 -11.25 15.41 15.46
C GLN A 234 -12.43 14.51 15.83
N THR A 235 -13.62 14.89 15.34
CA THR A 235 -14.83 14.07 15.46
C THR A 235 -14.82 12.95 14.43
N ALA A 236 -15.06 11.71 14.87
CA ALA A 236 -15.21 10.55 13.99
C ALA A 236 -16.32 10.76 12.95
N MET A 237 -16.24 10.04 11.83
CA MET A 237 -17.33 10.03 10.86
C MET A 237 -18.66 9.63 11.51
N PRO A 238 -19.75 10.39 11.35
CA PRO A 238 -21.05 10.00 11.89
C PRO A 238 -21.50 8.65 11.32
N GLY A 239 -21.69 7.65 12.19
CA GLY A 239 -22.42 6.41 11.95
C GLY A 239 -22.26 5.79 10.56
N LEU A 240 -21.18 5.03 10.32
CA LEU A 240 -21.16 4.01 9.27
C LEU A 240 -22.22 2.94 9.62
N PRO A 241 -23.33 2.78 8.87
CA PRO A 241 -24.37 1.83 9.26
C PRO A 241 -23.88 0.40 9.07
N GLY A 242 -23.84 -0.39 10.13
CA GLY A 242 -23.56 -1.83 10.10
C GLY A 242 -22.97 -2.37 11.41
N ASP A 243 -23.76 -2.32 12.49
CA ASP A 243 -23.47 -2.63 13.90
C ASP A 243 -22.95 -4.05 14.24
N ASN A 244 -22.47 -4.84 13.28
CA ASN A 244 -22.03 -6.24 13.54
C ASN A 244 -20.75 -6.69 12.81
N ASP A 245 -20.12 -5.85 11.97
CA ASP A 245 -18.85 -6.23 11.33
C ASP A 245 -17.65 -5.86 12.20
N THR A 246 -16.81 -6.84 12.53
CA THR A 246 -15.49 -6.56 13.12
C THR A 246 -14.60 -5.83 12.10
N LEU A 247 -13.59 -5.08 12.59
CA LEU A 247 -12.58 -4.44 11.72
C LEU A 247 -11.91 -5.47 10.80
N GLU A 248 -11.68 -6.68 11.32
CA GLU A 248 -11.16 -7.83 10.58
C GLU A 248 -12.11 -8.25 9.45
N SER A 249 -13.42 -8.38 9.73
CA SER A 249 -14.43 -8.70 8.70
C SER A 249 -14.46 -7.66 7.59
N LEU A 250 -14.36 -6.37 7.93
CA LEU A 250 -14.30 -5.30 6.95
C LEU A 250 -13.02 -5.38 6.11
N LEU A 251 -11.86 -5.54 6.75
CA LEU A 251 -10.58 -5.65 6.05
C LEU A 251 -10.57 -6.85 5.10
N ASP A 252 -11.10 -8.00 5.51
CA ASP A 252 -11.27 -9.19 4.66
C ASP A 252 -12.09 -8.89 3.40
N LYS A 253 -13.22 -8.17 3.54
CA LYS A 253 -14.04 -7.75 2.39
C LYS A 253 -13.26 -6.85 1.44
N ILE A 254 -12.51 -5.87 1.98
CA ILE A 254 -11.70 -4.94 1.19
C ILE A 254 -10.58 -5.69 0.45
N LEU A 255 -9.91 -6.63 1.12
CA LEU A 255 -8.85 -7.44 0.51
C LEU A 255 -9.41 -8.39 -0.56
N GLN A 256 -10.55 -9.03 -0.32
CA GLN A 256 -11.23 -9.86 -1.31
C GLN A 256 -11.64 -9.04 -2.54
N PHE A 257 -12.16 -7.82 -2.33
CA PHE A 257 -12.44 -6.87 -3.40
C PHE A 257 -11.18 -6.50 -4.18
N SER A 258 -10.09 -6.12 -3.49
CA SER A 258 -8.78 -5.82 -4.08
C SER A 258 -8.27 -6.97 -4.95
N GLU A 259 -8.46 -8.22 -4.53
CA GLU A 259 -8.08 -9.39 -5.31
C GLU A 259 -9.01 -9.61 -6.52
N ASP A 260 -10.33 -9.53 -6.35
CA ASP A 260 -11.30 -9.75 -7.44
C ASP A 260 -11.16 -8.73 -8.57
N ILE A 261 -10.70 -7.51 -8.30
CA ILE A 261 -10.46 -6.49 -9.33
C ILE A 261 -9.10 -6.63 -10.04
N LYS A 262 -8.19 -7.49 -9.54
CA LYS A 262 -6.87 -7.76 -10.16
C LYS A 262 -6.89 -8.84 -11.25
N VAL A 263 -7.96 -9.61 -11.37
CA VAL A 263 -8.03 -10.78 -12.28
C VAL A 263 -8.64 -10.48 -13.66
N ASP A 264 -8.43 -11.43 -14.57
CA ASP A 264 -8.95 -11.43 -15.94
C ASP A 264 -10.49 -11.63 -15.92
N GLY A 265 -11.18 -10.53 -15.64
CA GLY A 265 -12.64 -10.35 -15.57
C GLY A 265 -13.01 -8.85 -15.55
N PHE A 266 -12.04 -8.02 -15.16
CA PHE A 266 -11.87 -6.60 -15.52
C PHE A 266 -10.61 -6.45 -16.40
N PRO A 267 -10.58 -7.02 -17.63
CA PRO A 267 -9.34 -7.37 -18.30
C PRO A 267 -8.43 -6.16 -18.49
N GLY A 268 -7.29 -6.17 -17.80
CA GLY A 268 -6.26 -5.16 -17.97
C GLY A 268 -6.50 -3.81 -17.27
N CYS A 269 -7.64 -3.60 -16.60
CA CYS A 269 -7.95 -2.30 -16.01
C CYS A 269 -6.96 -1.92 -14.90
N LEU A 270 -6.49 -2.86 -14.07
CA LEU A 270 -5.48 -2.56 -13.03
C LEU A 270 -4.07 -3.06 -13.37
N ARG A 271 -3.78 -3.43 -14.63
CA ARG A 271 -2.42 -3.86 -15.01
C ARG A 271 -1.43 -2.68 -14.88
N TYR A 272 -0.23 -3.01 -14.40
CA TYR A 272 0.92 -2.12 -14.41
C TYR A 272 1.42 -1.94 -15.86
N GLY A 273 1.54 -0.68 -16.32
CA GLY A 273 2.14 -0.30 -17.59
C GLY A 273 1.17 0.06 -18.74
N LYS A 274 1.53 1.16 -19.43
CA LYS A 274 0.97 1.75 -20.67
C LYS A 274 -0.56 1.87 -20.74
N GLU A 275 -1.08 2.81 -19.97
CA GLU A 275 -2.48 3.28 -20.03
C GLU A 275 -2.86 3.82 -21.41
N GLU A 276 -1.87 4.34 -22.15
CA GLU A 276 -1.97 4.79 -23.55
C GLU A 276 -2.60 3.72 -24.47
N ASN A 277 -2.39 2.44 -24.19
CA ASN A 277 -2.89 1.33 -24.99
C ASN A 277 -4.29 0.86 -24.58
N LEU A 278 -4.90 1.46 -23.55
CA LEU A 278 -6.25 1.15 -23.10
C LEU A 278 -7.28 2.04 -23.82
N SER A 279 -8.44 1.48 -24.17
CA SER A 279 -9.60 2.25 -24.62
C SER A 279 -10.07 3.23 -23.53
N LEU A 280 -10.75 4.31 -23.92
CA LEU A 280 -11.29 5.30 -22.97
C LEU A 280 -12.23 4.67 -21.94
N SER A 281 -13.07 3.70 -22.34
CA SER A 281 -13.94 2.94 -21.44
C SER A 281 -13.14 2.19 -20.36
N ARG A 282 -12.04 1.53 -20.74
CA ARG A 282 -11.15 0.80 -19.82
C ARG A 282 -10.37 1.74 -18.91
N ARG A 283 -9.91 2.89 -19.40
CA ARG A 283 -9.26 3.92 -18.55
C ARG A 283 -10.24 4.46 -17.50
N ARG A 284 -11.48 4.78 -17.88
CA ARG A 284 -12.53 5.23 -16.96
C ARG A 284 -12.86 4.16 -15.91
N ALA A 285 -13.00 2.89 -16.32
CA ALA A 285 -13.23 1.78 -15.40
C ALA A 285 -12.07 1.59 -14.41
N LYS A 286 -10.81 1.69 -14.88
CA LYS A 286 -9.61 1.66 -14.04
C LYS A 286 -9.64 2.73 -12.95
N VAL A 287 -9.88 3.99 -13.32
CA VAL A 287 -9.93 5.12 -12.38
C VAL A 287 -11.05 4.91 -11.37
N LYS A 288 -12.25 4.54 -11.82
CA LYS A 288 -13.39 4.23 -10.94
C LYS A 288 -13.03 3.15 -9.92
N LEU A 289 -12.50 2.01 -10.36
CA LEU A 289 -12.13 0.90 -9.47
C LEU A 289 -11.06 1.30 -8.44
N ARG A 290 -10.06 2.09 -8.84
CA ARG A 290 -9.07 2.66 -7.91
C ARG A 290 -9.74 3.59 -6.88
N GLY A 291 -10.63 4.46 -7.32
CA GLY A 291 -11.42 5.33 -6.44
C GLY A 291 -12.28 4.55 -5.44
N TYR A 292 -12.99 3.51 -5.90
CA TYR A 292 -13.74 2.62 -5.02
C TYR A 292 -12.85 1.93 -3.99
N LEU A 293 -11.69 1.40 -4.40
CA LEU A 293 -10.77 0.75 -3.48
C LEU A 293 -10.19 1.74 -2.45
N ARG A 294 -9.92 2.99 -2.86
CA ARG A 294 -9.55 4.06 -1.92
C ARG A 294 -10.65 4.31 -0.90
N LEU A 295 -11.89 4.50 -1.35
CA LEU A 295 -13.04 4.74 -0.48
C LEU A 295 -13.26 3.59 0.51
N CYS A 296 -13.02 2.34 0.07
CA CYS A 296 -13.02 1.17 0.96
C CYS A 296 -12.00 1.30 2.09
N PHE A 297 -10.75 1.67 1.79
CA PHE A 297 -9.73 1.85 2.84
C PHE A 297 -10.02 3.05 3.75
N LEU A 298 -10.68 4.11 3.25
CA LEU A 298 -11.11 5.26 4.06
C LEU A 298 -12.21 4.91 5.08
N MET A 299 -12.84 3.73 4.98
CA MET A 299 -13.74 3.22 6.01
C MET A 299 -13.02 2.71 7.26
N LEU A 300 -11.70 2.48 7.18
CA LEU A 300 -10.92 2.01 8.31
C LEU A 300 -10.70 3.16 9.31
N PRO A 301 -10.91 2.97 10.62
CA PRO A 301 -10.83 4.05 11.60
C PRO A 301 -9.50 4.81 11.62
N LEU A 302 -8.37 4.13 11.38
CA LEU A 302 -7.06 4.79 11.32
C LEU A 302 -6.87 5.66 10.07
N PHE A 303 -7.71 5.50 9.05
CA PHE A 303 -7.54 6.09 7.73
C PHE A 303 -8.64 7.09 7.36
N GLU A 304 -9.76 7.12 8.09
CA GLU A 304 -10.87 8.05 7.85
C GLU A 304 -10.43 9.53 7.89
N TYR A 305 -9.39 9.85 8.67
CA TYR A 305 -8.81 11.20 8.75
C TYR A 305 -8.46 11.74 7.36
N PHE A 306 -7.96 10.88 6.47
CA PHE A 306 -7.51 11.26 5.12
C PHE A 306 -8.66 11.44 4.12
N ALA A 307 -9.91 11.22 4.54
CA ALA A 307 -11.07 11.42 3.70
C ALA A 307 -11.40 12.91 3.57
N THR A 308 -11.49 13.38 2.32
CA THR A 308 -12.07 14.68 2.00
C THR A 308 -13.56 14.71 2.33
N GLU A 309 -14.14 15.89 2.51
CA GLU A 309 -15.58 16.05 2.76
C GLU A 309 -16.45 15.37 1.69
N ARG A 310 -16.02 15.41 0.42
CA ARG A 310 -16.71 14.72 -0.68
C ARG A 310 -16.64 13.20 -0.54
N GLU A 311 -15.47 12.66 -0.21
CA GLU A 311 -15.31 11.21 0.01
C GLU A 311 -16.17 10.73 1.18
N ARG A 312 -16.23 11.52 2.27
CA ARG A 312 -17.05 11.25 3.45
C ARG A 312 -18.54 11.06 3.12
N ILE A 313 -19.07 11.83 2.17
CA ILE A 313 -20.46 11.71 1.69
C ILE A 313 -20.67 10.41 0.88
N VAL A 314 -19.66 9.94 0.17
CA VAL A 314 -19.76 8.80 -0.76
C VAL A 314 -19.49 7.46 -0.06
N VAL A 315 -18.65 7.45 0.97
CA VAL A 315 -18.23 6.25 1.73
C VAL A 315 -19.42 5.35 2.14
N PRO A 316 -20.54 5.85 2.69
CA PRO A 316 -21.67 4.98 3.08
C PRO A 316 -22.26 4.19 1.90
N LYS A 317 -22.29 4.77 0.70
CA LYS A 317 -22.77 4.10 -0.51
C LYS A 317 -21.81 3.00 -0.97
N VAL A 318 -20.49 3.23 -0.83
CA VAL A 318 -19.47 2.22 -1.14
C VAL A 318 -19.53 1.09 -0.13
N LYS A 319 -19.77 1.37 1.15
CA LYS A 319 -19.93 0.33 2.18
C LYS A 319 -21.10 -0.59 1.84
N TYR A 320 -22.27 -0.01 1.53
CA TYR A 320 -23.43 -0.79 1.09
C TYR A 320 -23.13 -1.65 -0.14
N ALA A 321 -22.41 -1.11 -1.12
CA ALA A 321 -21.97 -1.86 -2.29
C ALA A 321 -21.04 -3.03 -1.93
N LEU A 322 -20.06 -2.79 -1.07
CA LEU A 322 -19.11 -3.80 -0.60
C LEU A 322 -19.85 -4.93 0.16
N ASP A 323 -20.79 -4.59 1.04
CA ASP A 323 -21.58 -5.56 1.80
C ASP A 323 -22.53 -6.37 0.92
N THR A 324 -23.09 -5.75 -0.14
CA THR A 324 -23.93 -6.46 -1.12
C THR A 324 -23.16 -7.54 -1.88
N VAL A 325 -21.87 -7.31 -2.15
CA VAL A 325 -21.01 -8.25 -2.90
C VAL A 325 -20.33 -9.25 -1.98
N TYR A 326 -19.84 -8.82 -0.81
CA TYR A 326 -18.92 -9.58 0.05
C TYR A 326 -19.46 -9.88 1.46
N GLY A 327 -20.70 -9.53 1.77
CA GLY A 327 -21.36 -9.85 3.04
C GLY A 327 -21.56 -11.36 3.28
N THR A 328 -22.08 -11.72 4.45
CA THR A 328 -22.31 -13.12 4.89
C THR A 328 -23.16 -13.94 3.92
N LEU A 329 -24.14 -13.33 3.23
CA LEU A 329 -24.93 -13.95 2.16
C LEU A 329 -24.12 -14.22 0.86
N GLY A 330 -22.98 -13.55 0.68
CA GLY A 330 -22.07 -13.74 -0.46
C GLY A 330 -20.97 -14.79 -0.20
N ARG A 331 -20.55 -14.98 1.06
CA ARG A 331 -19.47 -15.92 1.45
C ARG A 331 -19.84 -17.39 1.28
N THR A 332 -21.11 -17.77 1.43
CA THR A 332 -21.51 -19.19 1.54
C THR A 332 -21.97 -19.85 0.23
N ALA A 333 -22.13 -19.13 -0.88
CA ALA A 333 -22.74 -19.73 -2.08
C ALA A 333 -22.28 -19.20 -3.46
N THR A 334 -21.35 -18.25 -3.57
CA THR A 334 -21.08 -17.59 -4.87
C THR A 334 -19.61 -17.67 -5.31
N GLY A 335 -19.39 -18.24 -6.50
CA GLY A 335 -18.08 -18.29 -7.15
C GLY A 335 -17.56 -16.89 -7.49
N ARG A 336 -16.24 -16.76 -7.70
CA ARG A 336 -15.57 -15.47 -7.97
C ARG A 336 -16.17 -14.70 -9.15
N GLU A 337 -16.56 -15.41 -10.21
CA GLU A 337 -17.21 -14.82 -11.39
C GLU A 337 -18.52 -14.11 -11.04
N GLN A 338 -19.36 -14.74 -10.21
CA GLN A 338 -20.62 -14.15 -9.77
C GLN A 338 -20.41 -12.89 -8.93
N ARG A 339 -19.34 -12.84 -8.11
CA ARG A 339 -18.97 -11.61 -7.38
C ARG A 339 -18.55 -10.50 -8.32
N ILE A 340 -17.76 -10.82 -9.36
CA ILE A 340 -17.36 -9.85 -10.39
C ILE A 340 -18.58 -9.29 -11.12
N ASP A 341 -19.56 -10.12 -11.48
CA ASP A 341 -20.78 -9.66 -12.17
C ASP A 341 -21.66 -8.79 -11.28
N ARG A 342 -21.84 -9.18 -10.01
CA ARG A 342 -22.51 -8.34 -9.01
C ARG A 342 -21.80 -7.00 -8.84
N LEU A 343 -20.48 -7.01 -8.75
CA LEU A 343 -19.68 -5.79 -8.63
C LEU A 343 -19.86 -4.89 -9.85
N LYS A 344 -19.84 -5.43 -11.07
CA LYS A 344 -20.11 -4.65 -12.30
C LYS A 344 -21.50 -4.02 -12.29
N SER A 345 -22.51 -4.75 -11.82
CA SER A 345 -23.88 -4.25 -11.69
C SER A 345 -23.98 -3.12 -10.65
N VAL A 346 -23.50 -3.36 -9.43
CA VAL A 346 -23.57 -2.40 -8.32
C VAL A 346 -22.77 -1.13 -8.60
N LEU A 347 -21.58 -1.25 -9.20
CA LEU A 347 -20.72 -0.11 -9.52
C LEU A 347 -21.07 0.58 -10.85
N GLY A 348 -22.03 0.06 -11.62
CA GLY A 348 -22.38 0.58 -12.94
C GLY A 348 -21.20 0.54 -13.93
N LEU A 349 -20.46 -0.57 -13.94
CA LEU A 349 -19.29 -0.80 -14.80
C LEU A 349 -19.61 -1.67 -16.04
N LEU A 350 -20.88 -2.05 -16.24
CA LEU A 350 -21.31 -2.80 -17.42
C LEU A 350 -21.25 -1.90 -18.67
N GLU A 351 -20.55 -2.35 -19.71
CA GLU A 351 -20.52 -1.66 -21.01
C GLU A 351 -21.94 -1.61 -21.59
N GLY A 352 -22.48 -0.41 -21.79
CA GLY A 352 -23.80 -0.22 -22.41
C GLY A 352 -24.65 0.96 -21.90
N THR A 353 -24.30 1.63 -20.80
CA THR A 353 -25.00 2.86 -20.40
C THR A 353 -24.36 4.08 -21.05
N VAL A 354 -24.73 4.29 -22.31
CA VAL A 354 -24.82 5.62 -22.90
C VAL A 354 -25.93 6.35 -22.14
N VAL A 355 -25.58 7.43 -21.44
CA VAL A 355 -26.36 8.67 -21.46
C VAL A 355 -25.37 9.80 -21.61
#